data_AF-A0A4Q8AJM4-F1
#
_entry.id   AF-A0A4Q8AJM4-F1
#
_cell.length_a   1.000
_cell.length_b   1.000
_cell.length_c   1.000
_cell.angle_alpha   90.00
_cell.angle_beta   90.00
_cell.angle_gamma   90.00
#
_symmetry.space_group_name_H-M   'P 1'
#
loop_
_entity.id
_entity.type
_entity.pdbx_description
1 polymer ?
#
loop_
_entity_poly.entity_id
_entity_poly.type
_entity_poly.pdbx_seq_one_letter_code
_entity_poly.pdbx_strand_id
1 'polypeptide(L)'
;MSHDDSDSWGTGPDDWEPPGLGDSRNPEPSGRHGRSGMVVLAATALAVVIATTLGLGAAFGWFGTSAASSPTNVAETAAPPVDAGDEELDPTAPVTPLAVPPTEPQPLGDEAESAEAADVAITAVVKATGEIAQRADGDTDGIELIATGFVQGELQALAEEREQLGYKQVGKATITSVTTRSIDLTATPPTVILDVCIDASAIDVVDENGNSLKDRMYNPGGPVLHTYGAQYIDGFWKIATHEIPDSAPCA
;
A
#
# COMPACT_ATOMS: atom_id res chain seq x y z
N MET A 1 15.76 -77.51 14.72
CA MET A 1 17.15 -77.88 14.37
C MET A 1 17.98 -76.61 14.46
N SER A 2 18.85 -76.60 15.47
CA SER A 2 20.14 -75.87 15.58
C SER A 2 20.16 -74.34 15.50
N HIS A 3 20.47 -73.70 16.64
CA HIS A 3 21.73 -72.95 16.93
C HIS A 3 21.70 -71.53 16.32
N ASP A 4 22.07 -70.43 16.97
CA ASP A 4 22.94 -70.19 18.13
C ASP A 4 22.67 -68.78 18.69
N ASP A 5 23.00 -68.61 19.96
CA ASP A 5 22.92 -67.40 20.78
C ASP A 5 24.07 -66.42 20.47
N SER A 6 23.89 -65.11 20.68
CA SER A 6 24.92 -64.27 21.36
C SER A 6 24.41 -62.88 21.76
N ASP A 7 24.36 -62.70 23.07
CA ASP A 7 24.33 -61.43 23.80
C ASP A 7 25.48 -60.46 23.43
N SER A 8 25.21 -59.16 23.49
CA SER A 8 26.22 -58.16 23.85
C SER A 8 25.56 -57.01 24.61
N TRP A 9 25.76 -57.04 25.93
CA TRP A 9 25.42 -56.00 26.88
C TRP A 9 26.54 -54.96 26.92
N GLY A 10 26.23 -53.72 26.54
CA GLY A 10 27.08 -52.55 26.79
C GLY A 10 26.65 -51.85 28.08
N THR A 11 27.46 -51.99 29.11
CA THR A 11 27.40 -51.32 30.42
C THR A 11 27.58 -49.80 30.27
N GLY A 12 26.77 -49.00 30.97
CA GLY A 12 26.94 -47.54 31.14
C GLY A 12 28.05 -47.19 32.13
N PRO A 13 27.85 -46.17 33.00
CA PRO A 13 27.77 -44.72 32.77
C PRO A 13 29.07 -44.03 33.27
N ASP A 14 29.00 -42.70 33.46
CA ASP A 14 29.99 -41.83 34.14
C ASP A 14 31.05 -41.19 33.22
N ASP A 15 30.84 -39.91 32.89
CA ASP A 15 31.86 -38.89 33.18
C ASP A 15 31.22 -37.49 33.23
N TRP A 16 31.18 -37.01 34.46
CA TRP A 16 30.76 -35.72 34.96
C TRP A 16 31.98 -34.79 34.99
N GLU A 17 31.81 -33.50 34.62
CA GLU A 17 32.47 -32.35 35.28
C GLU A 17 31.97 -30.99 34.72
N PRO A 18 31.27 -30.17 35.53
CA PRO A 18 31.33 -28.70 35.49
C PRO A 18 32.16 -28.20 36.71
N PRO A 19 32.40 -26.88 36.98
CA PRO A 19 31.97 -25.66 36.29
C PRO A 19 33.10 -24.63 36.04
N GLY A 20 32.86 -23.65 35.16
CA GLY A 20 33.70 -22.45 35.01
C GLY A 20 32.89 -21.17 35.21
N LEU A 21 32.85 -20.68 36.45
CA LEU A 21 32.37 -19.36 36.84
C LEU A 21 33.31 -18.28 36.30
N GLY A 22 32.83 -17.49 35.35
CA GLY A 22 33.45 -16.24 34.88
C GLY A 22 32.52 -15.07 35.10
N ASP A 23 32.67 -14.43 36.24
CA ASP A 23 32.00 -13.21 36.68
C ASP A 23 32.50 -11.99 35.89
N SER A 24 31.60 -11.28 35.20
CA SER A 24 31.77 -9.84 34.95
C SER A 24 30.44 -9.17 34.61
N ARG A 25 29.78 -8.73 35.69
CA ARG A 25 29.23 -7.38 35.87
C ARG A 25 28.24 -6.86 34.82
N ASN A 26 26.96 -6.96 35.19
CA ASN A 26 25.88 -6.06 34.78
C ASN A 26 26.31 -4.59 34.92
N PRO A 27 26.20 -3.76 33.88
CA PRO A 27 26.00 -2.33 34.07
C PRO A 27 24.53 -2.05 34.40
N GLU A 28 24.31 -1.32 35.50
CA GLU A 28 23.04 -0.68 35.84
C GLU A 28 22.47 0.13 34.67
N PRO A 29 21.13 0.18 34.52
CA PRO A 29 20.47 1.06 33.58
C PRO A 29 20.55 2.51 34.09
N SER A 30 21.53 3.27 33.62
CA SER A 30 21.55 4.71 33.80
C SER A 30 20.40 5.33 33.04
N GLY A 31 19.36 5.74 33.77
CA GLY A 31 18.28 6.58 33.27
C GLY A 31 18.85 7.85 32.64
N ARG A 32 18.53 8.07 31.36
CA ARG A 32 18.70 9.34 30.70
C ARG A 32 17.35 9.76 30.14
N HIS A 33 16.71 10.67 30.85
CA HIS A 33 15.70 11.56 30.30
C HIS A 33 16.27 12.23 29.04
N GLY A 34 15.73 11.86 27.89
CA GLY A 34 16.16 12.35 26.59
C GLY A 34 14.98 12.43 25.66
N ARG A 35 14.17 13.47 25.85
CA ARG A 35 13.28 14.09 24.85
C ARG A 35 12.41 13.12 24.05
N SER A 36 11.18 12.92 24.54
CA SER A 36 10.04 12.55 23.72
C SER A 36 9.91 13.52 22.54
N GLY A 37 10.52 13.16 21.41
CA GLY A 37 10.18 13.71 20.11
C GLY A 37 8.82 13.13 19.76
N MET A 38 7.79 13.95 19.94
CA MET A 38 6.43 13.69 19.51
C MET A 38 6.45 13.59 17.98
N VAL A 39 6.66 12.39 17.44
CA VAL A 39 6.36 12.10 16.04
C VAL A 39 4.85 12.13 15.95
N VAL A 40 4.34 13.24 15.43
CA VAL A 40 2.93 13.39 15.06
C VAL A 40 2.70 12.47 13.87
N LEU A 41 2.28 11.24 14.14
CA LEU A 41 1.60 10.40 13.16
C LEU A 41 0.27 11.09 12.87
N ALA A 42 0.24 11.85 11.78
CA ALA A 42 -0.99 12.40 11.23
C ALA A 42 -1.79 11.26 10.60
N ALA A 43 -2.49 10.49 11.43
CA ALA A 43 -3.56 9.61 10.99
C ALA A 43 -4.78 10.48 10.70
N THR A 44 -4.90 10.99 9.48
CA THR A 44 -6.12 11.63 9.00
C THR A 44 -7.16 10.54 8.70
N ALA A 45 -7.87 10.13 9.74
CA ALA A 45 -9.14 9.45 9.61
C ALA A 45 -10.16 10.45 9.03
N LEU A 46 -10.40 10.39 7.72
CA LEU A 46 -11.47 11.17 7.10
C LEU A 46 -12.81 10.49 7.41
N ALA A 47 -13.45 10.95 8.47
CA ALA A 47 -14.82 10.58 8.79
C ALA A 47 -15.77 11.18 7.75
N VAL A 48 -16.41 10.32 6.96
CA VAL A 48 -17.50 10.66 6.05
C VAL A 48 -18.72 11.08 6.87
N VAL A 49 -19.03 12.38 6.90
CA VAL A 49 -20.31 12.89 7.41
C VAL A 49 -21.30 12.92 6.25
N ILE A 50 -22.15 11.89 6.17
CA ILE A 50 -23.33 11.87 5.31
C ILE A 50 -24.40 12.76 5.98
N ALA A 51 -24.48 14.03 5.58
CA ALA A 51 -25.59 14.89 5.92
C ALA A 51 -26.73 14.69 4.91
N THR A 52 -27.72 13.88 5.30
CA THR A 52 -29.01 13.80 4.63
C THR A 52 -29.86 15.01 4.99
N THR A 53 -30.22 15.83 4.01
CA THR A 53 -31.35 16.78 4.17
C THR A 53 -32.29 16.65 2.99
N LEU A 54 -33.33 15.83 3.19
CA LEU A 54 -34.61 15.92 2.50
C LEU A 54 -35.27 17.25 2.90
N GLY A 55 -35.77 17.97 1.89
CA GLY A 55 -36.26 19.34 2.04
C GLY A 55 -37.65 19.48 2.67
N LEU A 56 -38.00 20.75 2.92
CA LEU A 56 -39.35 21.30 2.89
C LEU A 56 -39.21 22.82 3.02
N GLY A 57 -39.71 23.54 2.01
CA GLY A 57 -39.60 24.99 1.92
C GLY A 57 -40.54 25.75 2.86
N ALA A 58 -40.23 27.02 3.08
CA ALA A 58 -41.21 28.09 3.20
C ALA A 58 -40.50 29.44 3.07
N ALA A 59 -41.15 30.32 2.32
CA ALA A 59 -40.82 31.71 2.05
C ALA A 59 -40.46 32.53 3.30
N PHE A 60 -39.48 33.42 3.17
CA PHE A 60 -39.55 34.81 3.66
C PHE A 60 -38.43 35.62 3.00
N GLY A 61 -38.80 36.51 2.08
CA GLY A 61 -37.93 37.58 1.61
C GLY A 61 -38.03 38.79 2.54
N TRP A 62 -36.97 39.60 2.64
CA TRP A 62 -37.00 41.07 2.53
C TRP A 62 -35.57 41.65 2.69
N PHE A 63 -35.06 42.26 1.61
CA PHE A 63 -34.10 43.37 1.43
C PHE A 63 -32.87 43.57 2.34
N GLY A 64 -31.75 43.82 1.66
CA GLY A 64 -30.56 44.47 2.23
C GLY A 64 -29.53 44.84 1.16
N THR A 65 -29.91 45.67 0.18
CA THR A 65 -28.97 46.37 -0.70
C THR A 65 -28.08 47.32 0.11
N SER A 66 -26.78 47.27 -0.10
CA SER A 66 -25.87 48.35 0.29
C SER A 66 -24.80 48.57 -0.77
N ALA A 67 -24.50 49.85 -0.94
CA ALA A 67 -24.01 50.49 -2.13
C ALA A 67 -22.54 50.22 -2.45
N ALA A 68 -22.25 50.46 -3.73
CA ALA A 68 -20.95 50.59 -4.34
C ALA A 68 -20.04 51.61 -3.64
N SER A 69 -18.74 51.38 -3.73
CA SER A 69 -17.71 52.41 -3.62
C SER A 69 -16.56 52.02 -4.56
N SER A 70 -16.52 52.65 -5.74
CA SER A 70 -15.29 52.83 -6.52
C SER A 70 -14.87 54.29 -6.33
N PRO A 71 -13.57 54.56 -6.15
CA PRO A 71 -12.80 55.25 -7.19
C PRO A 71 -11.33 54.71 -7.19
N THR A 72 -10.40 54.90 -8.13
CA THR A 72 -10.09 55.90 -9.15
C THR A 72 -9.15 55.22 -10.15
N ASN A 73 -9.37 55.47 -11.45
CA ASN A 73 -8.43 55.17 -12.54
C ASN A 73 -7.11 55.95 -12.35
N VAL A 74 -5.98 55.25 -12.34
CA VAL A 74 -4.69 55.84 -12.74
C VAL A 74 -4.30 55.15 -14.04
N ALA A 75 -4.32 55.94 -15.12
CA ALA A 75 -3.77 55.55 -16.40
C ALA A 75 -2.25 55.47 -16.27
N GLU A 76 -1.68 54.29 -16.51
CA GLU A 76 -0.25 54.12 -16.74
C GLU A 76 -0.01 53.57 -18.15
N THR A 77 0.95 54.22 -18.79
CA THR A 77 1.32 54.22 -20.20
C THR A 77 1.66 52.83 -20.75
N ALA A 78 1.17 52.59 -21.96
CA ALA A 78 1.42 51.40 -22.77
C ALA A 78 2.93 51.17 -23.05
N ALA A 79 3.38 49.94 -22.74
CA ALA A 79 4.52 49.30 -23.37
C ALA A 79 3.99 48.23 -24.36
N PRO A 80 4.67 47.95 -25.48
CA PRO A 80 4.20 47.00 -26.48
C PRO A 80 4.15 45.57 -25.90
N PRO A 81 3.22 44.71 -26.37
CA PRO A 81 3.17 43.33 -25.92
C PRO A 81 4.46 42.61 -26.33
N VAL A 82 5.16 42.09 -25.33
CA VAL A 82 6.13 41.02 -25.53
C VAL A 82 5.35 39.80 -26.01
N ASP A 83 5.65 39.40 -27.23
CA ASP A 83 5.28 38.12 -27.84
C ASP A 83 5.95 37.00 -27.03
N ALA A 84 5.37 36.70 -25.86
CA ALA A 84 5.58 35.45 -25.19
C ALA A 84 4.70 34.44 -25.93
N GLY A 85 5.32 33.61 -26.76
CA GLY A 85 4.64 32.49 -27.37
C GLY A 85 3.95 31.69 -26.28
N ASP A 86 2.64 31.81 -26.21
CA ASP A 86 1.75 30.88 -25.53
C ASP A 86 1.90 29.55 -26.26
N GLU A 87 2.91 28.76 -25.89
CA GLU A 87 2.80 27.32 -26.02
C GLU A 87 1.75 26.89 -25.00
N GLU A 88 0.49 26.98 -25.43
CA GLU A 88 -0.65 26.33 -24.80
C GLU A 88 -0.29 24.85 -24.70
N LEU A 89 0.24 24.45 -23.54
CA LEU A 89 0.46 23.06 -23.19
C LEU A 89 -0.91 22.39 -23.28
N ASP A 90 -1.14 21.61 -24.34
CA ASP A 90 -2.35 20.81 -24.53
C ASP A 90 -2.55 19.95 -23.26
N PRO A 91 -3.53 20.27 -22.40
CA PRO A 91 -3.68 19.61 -21.11
C PRO A 91 -4.35 18.23 -21.24
N THR A 92 -4.43 17.68 -22.46
CA THR A 92 -5.29 16.54 -22.79
C THR A 92 -4.55 15.38 -23.46
N ALA A 93 -3.23 15.24 -23.25
CA ALA A 93 -2.57 14.00 -23.63
C ALA A 93 -3.25 12.84 -22.87
N PRO A 94 -3.83 11.84 -23.56
CA PRO A 94 -4.55 10.76 -22.90
C PRO A 94 -3.58 9.96 -22.04
N VAL A 95 -3.88 9.89 -20.75
CA VAL A 95 -3.21 8.97 -19.82
C VAL A 95 -3.52 7.53 -20.25
N THR A 96 -2.50 6.67 -20.23
CA THR A 96 -2.67 5.27 -20.65
C THR A 96 -3.24 4.48 -19.48
N PRO A 97 -4.38 3.77 -19.62
CA PRO A 97 -4.94 2.98 -18.52
C PRO A 97 -3.96 1.92 -17.99
N LEU A 98 -4.11 1.53 -16.73
CA LEU A 98 -3.26 0.51 -16.12
C LEU A 98 -3.47 -0.84 -16.79
N ALA A 99 -2.37 -1.54 -17.07
CA ALA A 99 -2.43 -2.85 -17.71
C ALA A 99 -2.70 -3.95 -16.66
N VAL A 100 -3.99 -4.26 -16.45
CA VAL A 100 -4.48 -5.17 -15.40
C VAL A 100 -5.18 -6.42 -15.98
N PRO A 101 -4.77 -7.64 -15.58
CA PRO A 101 -5.50 -8.87 -15.88
C PRO A 101 -6.39 -9.34 -14.70
N PRO A 102 -7.43 -10.16 -14.95
CA PRO A 102 -8.02 -10.46 -16.26
C PRO A 102 -8.93 -9.31 -16.75
N THR A 103 -9.06 -9.14 -18.06
CA THR A 103 -9.90 -8.08 -18.66
C THR A 103 -11.34 -8.50 -18.88
N GLU A 104 -11.66 -9.79 -18.69
CA GLU A 104 -12.98 -10.36 -18.90
C GLU A 104 -13.43 -11.17 -17.68
N PRO A 105 -14.74 -11.16 -17.35
CA PRO A 105 -15.28 -11.97 -16.27
C PRO A 105 -14.95 -13.46 -16.45
N GLN A 106 -14.47 -14.10 -15.38
CA GLN A 106 -14.18 -15.54 -15.32
C GLN A 106 -15.20 -16.22 -14.41
N PRO A 107 -15.56 -17.50 -14.64
CA PRO A 107 -16.32 -18.27 -13.66
C PRO A 107 -15.54 -18.43 -12.34
N LEU A 108 -16.24 -18.68 -11.22
CA LEU A 108 -15.61 -18.81 -9.89
C LEU A 108 -14.55 -19.91 -9.86
N GLY A 109 -14.82 -21.04 -10.51
CA GLY A 109 -13.96 -22.23 -10.50
C GLY A 109 -14.05 -23.04 -9.21
N ASP A 110 -13.21 -24.06 -9.10
CA ASP A 110 -12.96 -24.79 -7.85
C ASP A 110 -11.92 -24.08 -6.95
N GLU A 111 -11.52 -24.72 -5.84
CA GLU A 111 -10.56 -24.13 -4.89
C GLU A 111 -9.18 -23.89 -5.52
N ALA A 112 -8.70 -24.79 -6.38
CA ALA A 112 -7.39 -24.63 -7.02
C ALA A 112 -7.43 -23.50 -8.05
N GLU A 113 -8.47 -23.47 -8.89
CA GLU A 113 -8.68 -22.41 -9.87
C GLU A 113 -8.87 -21.04 -9.18
N SER A 114 -9.57 -21.00 -8.05
CA SER A 114 -9.76 -19.78 -7.25
C SER A 114 -8.46 -19.28 -6.62
N ALA A 115 -7.61 -20.19 -6.14
CA ALA A 115 -6.29 -19.82 -5.61
C ALA A 115 -5.39 -19.22 -6.68
N GLU A 116 -5.33 -19.84 -7.87
CA GLU A 116 -4.56 -19.33 -9.00
C GLU A 116 -5.07 -17.96 -9.49
N ALA A 117 -6.39 -17.79 -9.58
CA ALA A 117 -6.97 -16.51 -9.97
C ALA A 117 -6.73 -15.40 -8.93
N ALA A 118 -6.75 -15.73 -7.64
CA ALA A 118 -6.40 -14.79 -6.57
C ALA A 118 -4.91 -14.41 -6.59
N ASP A 119 -4.01 -15.36 -6.91
CA ASP A 119 -2.57 -15.11 -7.14
C ASP A 119 -2.33 -14.13 -8.30
N VAL A 120 -3.05 -14.33 -9.41
CA VAL A 120 -3.04 -13.39 -10.54
C VAL A 120 -3.52 -12.00 -10.11
N ALA A 121 -4.60 -11.91 -9.35
CA ALA A 121 -5.15 -10.64 -8.87
C ALA A 121 -4.16 -9.88 -7.97
N ILE A 122 -3.50 -10.55 -7.01
CA ILE A 122 -2.54 -9.87 -6.14
C ILE A 122 -1.27 -9.46 -6.90
N THR A 123 -0.82 -10.28 -7.85
CA THR A 123 0.28 -9.92 -8.74
C THR A 123 -0.06 -8.66 -9.54
N ALA A 124 -1.30 -8.56 -10.03
CA ALA A 124 -1.78 -7.37 -10.73
C ALA A 124 -1.82 -6.13 -9.83
N VAL A 125 -2.25 -6.25 -8.57
CA VAL A 125 -2.27 -5.14 -7.60
C VAL A 125 -0.87 -4.64 -7.29
N VAL A 126 0.10 -5.53 -7.04
CA VAL A 126 1.50 -5.12 -6.79
C VAL A 126 2.11 -4.43 -8.01
N LYS A 127 1.81 -4.92 -9.21
CA LYS A 127 2.23 -4.29 -10.47
C LYS A 127 1.59 -2.91 -10.65
N ALA A 128 0.28 -2.79 -10.45
CA ALA A 128 -0.45 -1.53 -10.56
C ALA A 128 0.07 -0.49 -9.55
N THR A 129 0.35 -0.90 -8.31
CA THR A 129 0.97 -0.05 -7.28
C THR A 129 2.29 0.55 -7.78
N GLY A 130 3.15 -0.29 -8.39
CA GLY A 130 4.41 0.17 -8.96
C GLY A 130 4.24 1.10 -10.16
N GLU A 131 3.27 0.83 -11.04
CA GLU A 131 2.96 1.70 -12.20
C GLU A 131 2.44 3.06 -11.75
N ILE A 132 1.48 3.10 -10.81
CA ILE A 132 0.96 4.34 -10.20
C ILE A 132 2.10 5.15 -9.60
N ALA A 133 2.95 4.52 -8.80
CA ALA A 133 4.05 5.21 -8.13
C ALA A 133 5.13 5.72 -9.10
N GLN A 134 5.31 5.07 -10.25
CA GLN A 134 6.27 5.49 -11.28
C GLN A 134 5.75 6.62 -12.17
N ARG A 135 4.46 6.57 -12.52
CA ARG A 135 3.81 7.60 -13.35
C ARG A 135 3.62 8.89 -12.57
N ALA A 136 3.14 8.78 -11.32
CA ALA A 136 2.87 9.90 -10.43
C ALA A 136 1.98 10.97 -11.08
N ASP A 137 0.98 10.54 -11.84
CA ASP A 137 0.08 11.37 -12.64
C ASP A 137 -1.37 11.36 -12.11
N GLY A 138 -1.60 10.79 -10.92
CA GLY A 138 -2.91 10.74 -10.27
C GLY A 138 -3.90 9.72 -10.85
N ASP A 139 -3.55 9.11 -11.99
CA ASP A 139 -4.45 8.22 -12.72
C ASP A 139 -4.53 6.82 -12.09
N THR A 140 -5.75 6.29 -12.03
CA THR A 140 -6.05 4.95 -11.51
C THR A 140 -6.99 4.17 -12.42
N ASP A 141 -7.19 4.59 -13.67
CA ASP A 141 -8.08 3.90 -14.60
C ASP A 141 -7.73 2.41 -14.72
N GLY A 142 -8.73 1.55 -14.42
CA GLY A 142 -8.65 0.10 -14.49
C GLY A 142 -8.44 -0.62 -13.15
N ILE A 143 -8.08 0.07 -12.06
CA ILE A 143 -7.84 -0.62 -10.77
C ILE A 143 -9.08 -1.37 -10.25
N GLU A 144 -10.29 -0.96 -10.63
CA GLU A 144 -11.56 -1.57 -10.22
C GLU A 144 -11.75 -3.00 -10.72
N LEU A 145 -10.94 -3.45 -11.70
CA LEU A 145 -10.92 -4.83 -12.17
C LEU A 145 -10.15 -5.77 -11.22
N ILE A 146 -9.20 -5.24 -10.44
CA ILE A 146 -8.27 -6.03 -9.62
C ILE A 146 -8.33 -5.71 -8.13
N ALA A 147 -8.90 -4.57 -7.76
CA ALA A 147 -9.02 -4.11 -6.40
C ALA A 147 -10.45 -3.67 -6.09
N THR A 148 -10.83 -3.79 -4.82
CA THR A 148 -12.07 -3.25 -4.28
C THR A 148 -11.86 -2.83 -2.83
N GLY A 149 -12.88 -2.26 -2.20
CA GLY A 149 -12.87 -1.94 -0.78
C GLY A 149 -11.66 -1.12 -0.35
N PHE A 150 -10.95 -1.60 0.68
CA PHE A 150 -9.82 -0.88 1.26
C PHE A 150 -8.65 -0.75 0.29
N VAL A 151 -8.27 -1.83 -0.40
CA VAL A 151 -7.12 -1.84 -1.30
C VAL A 151 -7.34 -0.94 -2.52
N GLN A 152 -8.57 -0.84 -3.03
CA GLN A 152 -8.86 0.14 -4.08
C GLN A 152 -8.63 1.57 -3.59
N GLY A 153 -9.05 1.89 -2.36
CA GLY A 153 -8.80 3.18 -1.74
C GLY A 153 -7.31 3.46 -1.51
N GLU A 154 -6.52 2.45 -1.14
CA GLU A 154 -5.06 2.58 -1.01
C GLU A 154 -4.39 2.96 -2.34
N LEU A 155 -4.79 2.32 -3.45
CA LEU A 155 -4.24 2.64 -4.78
C LEU A 155 -4.61 4.07 -5.23
N GLN A 156 -5.85 4.49 -4.96
CA GLN A 156 -6.31 5.86 -5.25
C GLN A 156 -5.56 6.91 -4.43
N ALA A 157 -5.44 6.67 -3.12
CA ALA A 157 -4.69 7.56 -2.24
C ALA A 157 -3.21 7.64 -2.61
N LEU A 158 -2.60 6.52 -3.00
CA LEU A 158 -1.22 6.51 -3.49
C LEU A 158 -1.08 7.35 -4.76
N ALA A 159 -1.98 7.22 -5.73
CA ALA A 159 -1.94 7.99 -6.97
C ALA A 159 -2.03 9.49 -6.69
N GLU A 160 -3.01 9.89 -5.87
CA GLU A 160 -3.22 11.28 -5.46
C GLU A 160 -2.00 11.84 -4.69
N GLU A 161 -1.45 11.08 -3.74
CA GLU A 161 -0.25 11.49 -2.99
C GLU A 161 0.94 11.71 -3.94
N ARG A 162 1.17 10.79 -4.88
CA ARG A 162 2.31 10.86 -5.81
C ARG A 162 2.20 12.06 -6.73
N GLU A 163 0.99 12.34 -7.24
CA GLU A 163 0.71 13.53 -8.05
C GLU A 163 0.93 14.82 -7.25
N GLN A 164 0.35 14.92 -6.03
CA GLN A 164 0.39 16.15 -5.23
C GLN A 164 1.78 16.49 -4.69
N LEU A 165 2.59 15.47 -4.37
CA LEU A 165 3.94 15.67 -3.84
C LEU A 165 5.02 15.68 -4.92
N GLY A 166 4.66 15.38 -6.18
CA GLY A 166 5.61 15.24 -7.29
C GLY A 166 6.64 14.11 -7.07
N TYR A 167 6.30 13.13 -6.23
CA TYR A 167 7.19 12.02 -5.87
C TYR A 167 7.10 10.91 -6.89
N LYS A 168 8.25 10.43 -7.37
CA LYS A 168 8.33 9.33 -8.33
C LYS A 168 9.10 8.15 -7.77
N GLN A 169 8.55 6.96 -7.97
CA GLN A 169 9.28 5.74 -7.70
C GLN A 169 10.26 5.42 -8.84
N VAL A 170 11.46 4.97 -8.48
CA VAL A 170 12.37 4.24 -9.36
C VAL A 170 12.61 2.83 -8.82
N GLY A 171 12.87 1.88 -9.72
CA GLY A 171 12.88 0.47 -9.35
C GLY A 171 11.47 -0.11 -9.12
N LYS A 172 11.41 -1.37 -8.70
CA LYS A 172 10.16 -2.14 -8.58
C LYS A 172 10.22 -3.03 -7.34
N ALA A 173 9.07 -3.17 -6.68
CA ALA A 173 8.87 -4.24 -5.71
C ALA A 173 8.82 -5.58 -6.45
N THR A 174 9.23 -6.64 -5.76
CA THR A 174 9.18 -8.01 -6.28
C THR A 174 8.44 -8.90 -5.30
N ILE A 175 7.47 -9.67 -5.80
CA ILE A 175 6.86 -10.75 -5.01
C ILE A 175 7.84 -11.91 -4.95
N THR A 176 8.30 -12.29 -3.76
CA THR A 176 9.20 -13.42 -3.57
C THR A 176 8.45 -14.72 -3.32
N SER A 177 7.24 -14.66 -2.76
CA SER A 177 6.33 -15.80 -2.63
C SER A 177 4.89 -15.34 -2.44
N VAL A 178 3.97 -16.20 -2.88
CA VAL A 178 2.53 -16.13 -2.56
C VAL A 178 2.14 -17.48 -1.97
N THR A 179 1.37 -17.47 -0.90
CA THR A 179 0.84 -18.67 -0.25
C THR A 179 -0.62 -18.46 0.07
N THR A 180 -1.48 -19.36 -0.41
CA THR A 180 -2.89 -19.35 -0.04
C THR A 180 -3.05 -19.84 1.40
N ARG A 181 -3.53 -18.96 2.27
CA ARG A 181 -3.77 -19.26 3.69
C ARG A 181 -5.12 -19.95 3.89
N SER A 182 -6.17 -19.46 3.23
CA SER A 182 -7.51 -20.03 3.35
C SER A 182 -8.40 -19.66 2.17
N ILE A 183 -9.37 -20.52 1.86
CA ILE A 183 -10.38 -20.30 0.82
C ILE A 183 -11.75 -20.60 1.43
N ASP A 184 -12.73 -19.74 1.15
CA ASP A 184 -14.14 -19.99 1.45
C ASP A 184 -15.00 -19.63 0.23
N LEU A 185 -15.32 -20.65 -0.57
CA LEU A 185 -16.17 -20.50 -1.75
C LEU A 185 -17.67 -20.42 -1.41
N THR A 186 -18.04 -20.64 -0.15
CA THR A 186 -19.43 -20.60 0.33
C THR A 186 -19.81 -19.26 0.95
N ALA A 187 -18.81 -18.41 1.25
CA ALA A 187 -19.00 -17.04 1.67
C ALA A 187 -19.74 -16.20 0.61
N THR A 188 -20.31 -15.08 1.03
CA THR A 188 -21.01 -14.13 0.15
C THR A 188 -20.41 -12.73 0.31
N PRO A 189 -19.52 -12.28 -0.60
CA PRO A 189 -18.96 -13.03 -1.74
C PRO A 189 -17.96 -14.12 -1.33
N PRO A 190 -17.63 -15.08 -2.22
CA PRO A 190 -16.51 -16.02 -2.04
C PRO A 190 -15.20 -15.29 -1.73
N THR A 191 -14.35 -15.89 -0.89
CA THR A 191 -13.12 -15.26 -0.41
C THR A 191 -11.89 -16.16 -0.48
N VAL A 192 -10.72 -15.53 -0.66
CA VAL A 192 -9.39 -16.17 -0.54
C VAL A 192 -8.51 -15.26 0.31
N ILE A 193 -7.78 -15.83 1.27
CA ILE A 193 -6.75 -15.12 2.03
C ILE A 193 -5.37 -15.58 1.56
N LEU A 194 -4.51 -14.62 1.24
CA LEU A 194 -3.18 -14.82 0.69
C LEU A 194 -2.14 -14.22 1.66
N ASP A 195 -1.05 -14.95 1.84
CA ASP A 195 0.19 -14.44 2.42
C ASP A 195 1.18 -14.18 1.31
N VAL A 196 1.68 -12.95 1.23
CA VAL A 196 2.51 -12.47 0.12
C VAL A 196 3.76 -11.83 0.68
N CYS A 197 4.92 -12.34 0.26
CA CYS A 197 6.19 -11.76 0.61
C CYS A 197 6.64 -10.78 -0.47
N ILE A 198 6.85 -9.53 -0.07
CA ILE A 198 7.20 -8.43 -0.98
C ILE A 198 8.57 -7.88 -0.60
N ASP A 199 9.49 -7.93 -1.55
CA ASP A 199 10.79 -7.26 -1.46
C ASP A 199 10.73 -5.88 -2.12
N ALA A 200 10.88 -4.84 -1.31
CA ALA A 200 10.93 -3.44 -1.74
C ALA A 200 12.36 -2.87 -1.74
N SER A 201 13.40 -3.67 -1.51
CA SER A 201 14.79 -3.20 -1.38
C SER A 201 15.32 -2.49 -2.64
N ALA A 202 14.80 -2.86 -3.81
CA ALA A 202 15.14 -2.25 -5.09
C ALA A 202 14.39 -0.94 -5.37
N ILE A 203 13.42 -0.55 -4.53
CA ILE A 203 12.68 0.70 -4.67
C ILE A 203 13.52 1.86 -4.12
N ASP A 204 13.42 2.99 -4.81
CA ASP A 204 13.71 4.32 -4.28
C ASP A 204 12.60 5.27 -4.70
N VAL A 205 12.37 6.33 -3.93
CA VAL A 205 11.45 7.40 -4.28
C VAL A 205 12.26 8.67 -4.37
N VAL A 206 12.07 9.40 -5.46
CA VAL A 206 12.73 10.67 -5.71
C VAL A 206 11.73 11.82 -5.61
N ASP A 207 12.20 12.96 -5.11
CA ASP A 207 11.43 14.21 -5.13
C ASP A 207 11.40 14.84 -6.55
N GLU A 208 10.71 15.97 -6.71
CA GLU A 208 10.60 16.70 -7.98
C GLU A 208 11.96 17.12 -8.57
N ASN A 209 12.99 17.26 -7.73
CA ASN A 209 14.35 17.62 -8.15
C ASN A 209 15.20 16.37 -8.47
N GLY A 210 14.64 15.17 -8.36
CA GLY A 210 15.34 13.91 -8.55
C GLY A 210 16.20 13.47 -7.36
N ASN A 211 16.06 14.11 -6.20
CA ASN A 211 16.82 13.68 -5.01
C ASN A 211 16.19 12.42 -4.43
N SER A 212 17.03 11.43 -4.15
CA SER A 212 16.63 10.21 -3.45
C SER A 212 16.12 10.51 -2.05
N LEU A 213 15.01 9.86 -1.68
CA LEU A 213 14.43 9.88 -0.35
C LEU A 213 14.69 8.56 0.42
N LYS A 214 15.42 7.61 -0.17
CA LYS A 214 15.65 6.25 0.37
C LYS A 214 16.06 6.21 1.84
N ASP A 215 16.99 7.08 2.25
CA ASP A 215 17.50 7.10 3.64
C ASP A 215 16.46 7.53 4.69
N ARG A 216 15.35 8.13 4.25
CA ARG A 216 14.23 8.53 5.11
C ARG A 216 13.11 7.50 5.12
N MET A 217 13.18 6.49 4.26
CA MET A 217 12.15 5.48 4.12
C MET A 217 12.34 4.34 5.10
N TYR A 218 11.24 3.65 5.39
CA TYR A 218 11.30 2.38 6.08
C TYR A 218 12.13 1.38 5.26
N ASN A 219 13.12 0.77 5.91
CA ASN A 219 13.97 -0.25 5.30
C ASN A 219 13.96 -1.51 6.18
N PRO A 220 13.16 -2.53 5.82
CA PRO A 220 13.05 -3.77 6.57
C PRO A 220 14.28 -4.68 6.46
N GLY A 221 15.22 -4.41 5.55
CA GLY A 221 16.41 -5.24 5.32
C GLY A 221 16.17 -6.55 4.57
N GLY A 222 14.93 -6.84 4.16
CA GLY A 222 14.53 -8.02 3.40
C GLY A 222 13.04 -7.99 3.04
N PRO A 223 12.51 -9.08 2.44
CA PRO A 223 11.10 -9.17 2.10
C PRO A 223 10.22 -9.12 3.35
N VAL A 224 9.09 -8.43 3.24
CA VAL A 224 8.09 -8.26 4.30
C VAL A 224 6.86 -9.08 3.97
N LEU A 225 6.27 -9.73 4.97
CA LEU A 225 5.02 -10.45 4.84
C LEU A 225 3.83 -9.47 4.84
N HIS A 226 2.99 -9.60 3.83
CA HIS A 226 1.70 -8.93 3.71
C HIS A 226 0.60 -9.99 3.67
N THR A 227 -0.50 -9.76 4.37
CA THR A 227 -1.71 -10.58 4.24
C THR A 227 -2.76 -9.82 3.43
N TYR A 228 -3.25 -10.44 2.37
CA TYR A 228 -4.28 -9.89 1.49
C TYR A 228 -5.53 -10.76 1.51
N GLY A 229 -6.70 -10.13 1.45
CA GLY A 229 -7.96 -10.83 1.25
C GLY A 229 -8.59 -10.48 -0.08
N ALA A 230 -8.81 -11.50 -0.92
CA ALA A 230 -9.49 -11.41 -2.20
C ALA A 230 -10.98 -11.76 -2.07
N GLN A 231 -11.82 -11.14 -2.89
CA GLN A 231 -13.25 -11.39 -3.00
C GLN A 231 -13.64 -11.62 -4.46
N TYR A 232 -14.53 -12.57 -4.70
CA TYR A 232 -15.07 -12.81 -6.04
C TYR A 232 -16.33 -11.98 -6.29
N ILE A 233 -16.21 -10.95 -7.13
CA ILE A 233 -17.27 -9.95 -7.39
C ILE A 233 -17.38 -9.74 -8.90
N ASP A 234 -18.60 -9.83 -9.41
CA ASP A 234 -18.93 -9.59 -10.83
C ASP A 234 -18.09 -10.40 -11.83
N GLY A 235 -17.67 -11.60 -11.44
CA GLY A 235 -16.84 -12.47 -12.26
C GLY A 235 -15.34 -12.23 -12.15
N PHE A 236 -14.89 -11.43 -11.18
CA PHE A 236 -13.48 -11.12 -10.97
C PHE A 236 -13.05 -11.45 -9.54
N TRP A 237 -11.88 -12.03 -9.38
CA TRP A 237 -11.18 -12.03 -8.12
C TRP A 237 -10.50 -10.68 -7.92
N LYS A 238 -10.94 -9.93 -6.91
CA LYS A 238 -10.44 -8.58 -6.58
C LYS A 238 -9.84 -8.57 -5.18
N ILE A 239 -8.71 -7.91 -5.00
CA ILE A 239 -8.10 -7.72 -3.67
C ILE A 239 -8.87 -6.64 -2.92
N ALA A 240 -9.41 -6.99 -1.76
CA ALA A 240 -10.33 -6.15 -0.99
C ALA A 240 -9.72 -5.62 0.32
N THR A 241 -8.81 -6.38 0.92
CA THR A 241 -8.18 -6.08 2.22
C THR A 241 -6.69 -6.32 2.17
N HIS A 242 -5.96 -5.59 3.00
CA HIS A 242 -4.51 -5.64 3.11
C HIS A 242 -4.11 -5.34 4.55
N GLU A 243 -3.22 -6.15 5.09
CA GLU A 243 -2.65 -6.00 6.43
C GLU A 243 -1.16 -6.37 6.40
N ILE A 244 -0.36 -5.69 7.22
CA ILE A 244 1.02 -6.07 7.51
C ILE A 244 1.05 -6.53 8.98
N PRO A 245 1.23 -7.83 9.25
CA PRO A 245 1.27 -8.33 10.62
C PRO A 245 2.40 -7.70 11.46
N ASP A 246 2.21 -7.55 12.77
CA ASP A 246 3.21 -6.98 13.69
C ASP A 246 4.58 -7.66 13.60
N SER A 247 4.58 -8.99 13.43
CA SER A 247 5.75 -9.76 13.03
C SER A 247 5.58 -10.18 11.57
N ALA A 248 6.21 -9.45 10.65
CA ALA A 248 6.14 -9.70 9.22
C ALA A 248 7.46 -10.23 8.59
N PRO A 249 8.23 -11.15 9.22
CA PRO A 249 9.35 -11.76 8.52
C PRO A 249 8.82 -12.72 7.46
N CYS A 250 9.42 -12.66 6.27
CA CYS A 250 9.33 -13.74 5.29
C CYS A 250 10.28 -14.88 5.68
N ALA A 251 9.82 -16.12 5.50
CA ALA A 251 10.56 -17.33 5.84
C ALA A 251 11.75 -17.59 4.90
#